data_AF-M4D565-F1
#
_entry.id   AF-M4D565-F1
#
_cell.length_a   1.000
_cell.length_b   1.000
_cell.length_c   1.000
_cell.angle_alpha   90.00
_cell.angle_beta   90.00
_cell.angle_gamma   90.00
#
_symmetry.space_group_name_H-M   'P 1'
#
loop_
_entity.id
_entity.type
_entity.pdbx_description
1 polymer ?
#
loop_
_entity_poly.entity_id
_entity_poly.type
_entity_poly.pdbx_seq_one_letter_code
_entity_poly.pdbx_strand_id
1 'polypeptide(L)'
;MPCKRCNGTDFQRDGATGNSFCCGCGTLQEYDNYEAQLGGISGPQGTYIRVGTTGTGSTLAYKDKKIFDAGNLIDDITERLQLGEKSEEVKRMIGKITDGEFGKGEWFSVLIGACCYALVRKEGSGVLTMDEIVNVVGCDLHQLGSMCKRVVEYLGIEMGEFDLVGLFVKTASSSPRLSGVDGKKKERVVKQGGFLMNCSLKWFLSTGRRPMPLVVAVLAFVCQVNGVKCRIDDLARDCEVSLCTCKLRYKEMLERLVKVAKEIGLPWAGDVNVKNVVKHSGALIGLMEAKSMRKKRGDELVISSDGVCLKEIVKDCLRQEAMYCYDDDDEGERSSFLQMVSCEDWWKGKSKMSQRLKLKEVLERDVGLDDLPVSFIKGCDAVERRREKIKAAKLRIGAVQDPCDDDDKVSGRELSLEIGDGKKKRKRGYEIDWEDLVIQTLVLHNVKDEEIEKGHYNALLGLHVFN
;
A
#
# COMPACT_ATOMS: atom_id res chain seq x y z
N MET A 1 62.69 -14.57 9.49
CA MET A 1 64.14 -14.70 9.82
C MET A 1 64.86 -15.19 8.56
N PRO A 2 66.12 -14.81 8.30
CA PRO A 2 66.87 -15.33 7.14
C PRO A 2 67.26 -16.80 7.35
N CYS A 3 67.43 -17.54 6.26
CA CYS A 3 67.77 -18.96 6.31
C CYS A 3 69.18 -19.16 6.91
N LYS A 4 69.30 -20.05 7.91
CA LYS A 4 70.57 -20.37 8.59
C LYS A 4 71.67 -20.88 7.65
N ARG A 5 71.32 -21.40 6.46
CA ARG A 5 72.27 -22.05 5.54
C ARG A 5 72.62 -21.21 4.31
N CYS A 6 71.65 -20.59 3.66
CA CYS A 6 71.87 -19.80 2.44
C CYS A 6 71.62 -18.29 2.62
N ASN A 7 71.24 -17.85 3.82
CA ASN A 7 70.86 -16.48 4.13
C ASN A 7 69.71 -15.89 3.28
N GLY A 8 69.02 -16.72 2.50
CA GLY A 8 67.85 -16.34 1.73
C GLY A 8 66.64 -16.05 2.62
N THR A 9 65.73 -15.21 2.13
CA THR A 9 64.50 -14.80 2.82
C THR A 9 63.25 -15.46 2.26
N ASP A 10 63.40 -16.36 1.29
CA ASP A 10 62.30 -16.99 0.59
C ASP A 10 61.98 -18.36 1.18
N PHE A 11 60.78 -18.50 1.75
CA PHE A 11 60.30 -19.67 2.47
C PHE A 11 58.90 -20.06 2.01
N GLN A 12 58.67 -21.36 1.85
CA GLN A 12 57.37 -21.94 1.56
C GLN A 12 56.94 -22.89 2.68
N ARG A 13 55.63 -23.02 2.88
CA ARG A 13 55.04 -23.96 3.83
C ARG A 13 54.66 -25.25 3.14
N ASP A 14 55.09 -26.36 3.71
CA ASP A 14 54.62 -27.68 3.31
C ASP A 14 53.19 -27.92 3.83
N GLY A 15 52.28 -28.28 2.92
CA GLY A 15 50.87 -28.50 3.25
C GLY A 15 50.61 -29.76 4.07
N ALA A 16 51.54 -30.73 4.08
CA ALA A 16 51.37 -31.98 4.84
C ALA A 16 51.87 -31.88 6.28
N THR A 17 52.99 -31.20 6.50
CA THR A 17 53.62 -31.09 7.83
C THR A 17 53.42 -29.74 8.52
N GLY A 18 52.95 -28.72 7.79
CA GLY A 18 52.83 -27.35 8.29
C GLY A 18 54.18 -26.65 8.51
N ASN A 19 55.30 -27.29 8.15
CA ASN A 19 56.64 -26.76 8.34
C ASN A 19 57.01 -25.76 7.24
N SER A 20 57.62 -24.63 7.64
CA SER A 20 58.27 -23.70 6.71
C SER A 20 59.66 -24.21 6.29
N PHE A 21 59.95 -24.25 4.99
CA PHE A 21 61.28 -24.59 4.45
C PHE A 21 61.75 -23.51 3.47
N CYS A 22 63.08 -23.32 3.38
CA CYS A 22 63.65 -22.33 2.47
C CYS A 22 63.65 -22.83 1.02
N CYS A 23 63.12 -22.05 0.08
CA CYS A 23 63.04 -22.39 -1.34
C CYS A 23 64.43 -22.56 -1.99
N GLY A 24 65.41 -21.78 -1.54
CA GLY A 24 66.74 -21.75 -2.16
C GLY A 24 67.69 -22.88 -1.74
N CYS A 25 67.50 -23.49 -0.56
CA CYS A 25 68.40 -24.53 -0.06
C CYS A 25 67.71 -25.71 0.63
N GLY A 26 66.38 -25.72 0.69
CA GLY A 26 65.58 -26.80 1.29
C GLY A 26 65.74 -26.94 2.81
N THR A 27 66.38 -25.98 3.48
CA THR A 27 66.59 -26.07 4.94
C THR A 27 65.27 -25.78 5.65
N LEU A 28 64.84 -26.73 6.48
CA LEU A 28 63.66 -26.60 7.36
C LEU A 28 63.91 -25.55 8.44
N GLN A 29 62.92 -24.70 8.67
CA GLN A 29 62.97 -23.72 9.73
C GLN A 29 62.29 -24.29 10.97
N GLU A 30 63.10 -24.73 11.93
CA GLU A 30 62.63 -25.19 13.23
C GLU A 30 61.94 -24.01 13.96
N TYR A 31 60.77 -24.29 14.57
CA TYR A 31 59.97 -23.39 15.43
C TYR A 31 59.04 -22.36 14.76
N ASP A 32 58.71 -22.46 13.47
CA ASP A 32 57.75 -21.54 12.81
C ASP A 32 56.30 -22.07 12.76
N ASN A 33 56.06 -23.24 13.36
CA ASN A 33 54.78 -23.96 13.28
C ASN A 33 54.02 -23.91 14.60
N TYR A 34 54.44 -23.02 15.50
CA TYR A 34 53.70 -22.77 16.72
C TYR A 34 52.48 -21.91 16.38
N GLU A 35 51.41 -22.56 15.92
CA GLU A 35 50.09 -21.97 16.04
C GLU A 35 49.71 -22.03 17.50
N ALA A 36 49.62 -20.86 18.14
CA ALA A 36 49.07 -20.78 19.48
C ALA A 36 47.63 -21.31 19.41
N GLN A 37 47.42 -22.54 19.85
CA GLN A 37 46.11 -23.04 20.21
C GLN A 37 45.64 -22.24 21.42
N LEU A 38 45.20 -21.00 21.17
CA LEU A 38 44.52 -20.16 22.14
C LEU A 38 43.13 -20.75 22.36
N GLY A 39 43.09 -21.92 23.01
CA GLY A 39 41.92 -22.37 23.76
C GLY A 39 41.70 -21.41 24.92
N GLY A 40 40.94 -20.35 24.68
CA GLY A 40 40.80 -19.18 25.56
C GLY A 40 41.80 -18.10 25.14
N ILE A 41 41.41 -16.90 24.71
CA ILE A 41 40.51 -15.93 25.37
C ILE A 41 39.55 -15.27 24.33
N SER A 42 39.61 -15.66 23.06
CA SER A 42 38.80 -15.07 21.96
C SER A 42 38.19 -16.09 20.98
N GLY A 43 38.07 -17.37 21.37
CA GLY A 43 37.23 -18.33 20.64
C GLY A 43 35.73 -18.10 20.92
N PRO A 44 34.80 -18.67 20.11
CA PRO A 44 33.37 -18.61 20.42
C PRO A 44 33.17 -19.10 21.85
N GLN A 45 32.48 -18.31 22.68
CA GLN A 45 32.24 -18.56 24.10
C GLN A 45 31.69 -19.98 24.31
N GLY A 46 32.58 -20.93 24.55
CA GLY A 46 32.28 -22.32 24.79
C GLY A 46 32.14 -22.57 26.28
N THR A 47 30.90 -22.86 26.70
CA THR A 47 30.54 -23.97 27.60
C THR A 47 31.57 -24.34 28.67
N TYR A 48 31.79 -23.44 29.65
CA TYR A 48 32.43 -23.84 30.90
C TYR A 48 31.38 -24.53 31.78
N ILE A 49 31.19 -25.85 31.61
CA ILE A 49 30.35 -26.63 32.53
C ILE A 49 31.14 -26.80 33.83
N ARG A 50 31.01 -25.86 34.77
CA ARG A 50 31.36 -26.13 36.18
C ARG A 50 30.27 -27.04 36.76
N VAL A 51 30.49 -28.35 36.70
CA VAL A 51 29.72 -29.29 37.50
C VAL A 51 30.16 -29.11 38.96
N GLY A 52 29.30 -28.50 39.80
CA GLY A 52 29.41 -28.67 41.25
C GLY A 52 29.82 -27.48 42.13
N THR A 53 29.45 -26.23 41.81
CA THR A 53 29.43 -25.18 42.86
C THR A 53 28.07 -24.53 42.96
N THR A 54 27.23 -25.11 43.82
CA THR A 54 26.05 -24.47 44.40
C THR A 54 26.47 -23.23 45.20
N GLY A 55 25.98 -22.06 44.79
CA GLY A 55 25.92 -20.89 45.67
C GLY A 55 27.02 -19.84 45.48
N THR A 56 27.03 -19.14 44.35
CA THR A 56 27.33 -17.69 44.28
C THR A 56 27.10 -17.22 42.84
N GLY A 57 25.90 -16.68 42.58
CA GLY A 57 25.60 -16.07 41.28
C GLY A 57 26.39 -14.78 41.13
N SER A 58 27.44 -14.77 40.31
CA SER A 58 28.11 -13.53 39.92
C SER A 58 27.16 -12.66 39.09
N THR A 59 27.27 -11.34 39.22
CA THR A 59 26.46 -10.35 38.47
C THR A 59 26.62 -10.49 36.94
N LEU A 60 27.81 -10.92 36.48
CA LEU A 60 28.10 -11.28 35.08
C LEU A 60 27.18 -12.40 34.58
N ALA A 61 27.04 -13.51 35.34
CA ALA A 61 26.19 -14.63 34.94
C ALA A 61 24.70 -14.24 34.81
N TYR A 62 24.23 -13.28 35.63
CA TYR A 62 22.86 -12.79 35.54
C TYR A 62 22.62 -11.90 34.32
N LYS A 63 23.57 -11.00 34.00
CA LYS A 63 23.51 -10.14 32.81
C LYS A 63 23.57 -10.98 31.54
N ASP A 64 24.49 -11.95 31.48
CA ASP A 64 24.65 -12.82 30.32
C ASP A 64 23.42 -13.72 30.12
N LYS A 65 22.83 -14.23 31.21
CA LYS A 65 21.56 -14.96 31.14
C LYS A 65 20.41 -14.09 30.63
N LYS A 66 20.33 -12.81 31.02
CA LYS A 66 19.30 -11.89 30.49
C LYS A 66 19.45 -11.66 29.00
N ILE A 67 20.69 -11.46 28.52
CA ILE A 67 20.98 -11.27 27.10
C ILE A 67 20.59 -12.52 26.32
N PHE A 68 20.92 -13.70 26.85
CA PHE A 68 20.56 -14.98 26.25
C PHE A 68 19.04 -15.21 26.21
N ASP A 69 18.35 -15.02 27.34
CA ASP A 69 16.88 -15.12 27.44
C ASP A 69 16.20 -14.17 26.45
N ALA A 70 16.71 -12.94 26.32
CA ALA A 70 16.20 -11.94 25.39
C ALA A 70 16.48 -12.30 23.93
N GLY A 71 17.66 -12.85 23.63
CA GLY A 71 18.01 -13.37 22.31
C GLY A 71 17.05 -14.46 21.84
N ASN A 72 16.77 -15.44 22.70
CA ASN A 72 15.81 -16.50 22.40
C ASN A 72 14.39 -15.97 22.15
N LEU A 73 13.98 -14.93 22.88
CA LEU A 73 12.67 -14.31 22.70
C LEU A 73 12.59 -13.52 21.37
N ILE A 74 13.69 -12.87 20.98
CA ILE A 74 13.80 -12.24 19.66
C ILE A 74 13.72 -13.30 18.55
N ASP A 75 14.47 -14.39 18.69
CA ASP A 75 14.51 -15.48 17.72
C ASP A 75 13.11 -16.13 17.59
N ASP A 76 12.43 -16.46 18.69
CA ASP A 76 11.06 -17.01 18.69
C ASP A 76 10.06 -16.11 17.95
N ILE A 77 10.01 -14.81 18.28
CA ILE A 77 9.09 -13.88 17.61
C ILE A 77 9.44 -13.73 16.13
N THR A 78 10.73 -13.68 15.79
CA THR A 78 11.20 -13.51 14.41
C THR A 78 10.88 -14.74 13.56
N GLU A 79 11.02 -15.94 14.12
CA GLU A 79 10.64 -17.20 13.50
C GLU A 79 9.12 -17.30 13.30
N ARG A 80 8.33 -16.93 14.31
CA ARG A 80 6.86 -16.90 14.21
C ARG A 80 6.36 -15.92 13.14
N LEU A 81 7.08 -14.80 12.94
CA LEU A 81 6.80 -13.84 11.87
C LEU A 81 7.41 -14.24 10.51
N GLN A 82 8.12 -15.37 10.44
CA GLN A 82 8.77 -15.91 9.22
C GLN A 82 9.75 -14.92 8.57
N LEU A 83 10.50 -14.16 9.39
CA LEU A 83 11.41 -13.14 8.89
C LEU A 83 12.81 -13.66 8.52
N GLY A 84 13.08 -14.97 8.70
CA GLY A 84 14.33 -15.62 8.28
C GLY A 84 15.56 -15.08 9.00
N GLU A 85 16.67 -14.87 8.27
CA GLU A 85 17.97 -14.40 8.80
C GLU A 85 17.96 -12.96 9.35
N LYS A 86 16.81 -12.28 9.32
CA LYS A 86 16.67 -10.88 9.78
C LYS A 86 16.74 -10.72 11.29
N SER A 87 16.80 -11.82 12.05
CA SER A 87 16.92 -11.77 13.52
C SER A 87 18.14 -10.97 13.98
N GLU A 88 19.28 -11.11 13.30
CA GLU A 88 20.51 -10.42 13.68
C GLU A 88 20.43 -8.90 13.51
N GLU A 89 19.69 -8.41 12.51
CA GLU A 89 19.46 -6.96 12.38
C GLU A 89 18.47 -6.45 13.44
N VAL A 90 17.46 -7.24 13.81
CA VAL A 90 16.56 -6.91 14.93
C VAL A 90 17.33 -6.83 16.25
N LYS A 91 18.20 -7.81 16.55
CA LYS A 91 19.09 -7.79 17.73
C LYS A 91 19.96 -6.53 17.75
N ARG A 92 20.51 -6.15 16.60
CA ARG A 92 21.33 -4.92 16.46
C ARG A 92 20.52 -3.65 16.71
N MET A 93 19.28 -3.56 16.21
CA MET A 93 18.41 -2.41 16.45
C MET A 93 18.02 -2.29 17.92
N ILE A 94 17.64 -3.41 18.55
CA ILE A 94 17.28 -3.43 19.97
C ILE A 94 18.48 -3.03 20.83
N GLY A 95 19.66 -3.59 20.55
CA GLY A 95 20.89 -3.23 21.26
C GLY A 95 21.24 -1.74 21.16
N LYS A 96 20.92 -1.08 20.03
CA LYS A 96 21.06 0.37 19.87
C LYS A 96 20.03 1.18 20.66
N ILE A 97 18.80 0.67 20.81
CA ILE A 97 17.73 1.37 21.54
C ILE A 97 17.95 1.28 23.05
N THR A 98 18.45 0.14 23.52
CA THR A 98 18.55 -0.15 24.94
C THR A 98 19.99 -0.05 25.48
N ASP A 99 20.93 0.45 24.69
CA ASP A 99 22.36 0.53 25.04
C ASP A 99 22.95 -0.81 25.56
N GLY A 100 22.43 -1.92 25.03
CA GLY A 100 22.80 -3.29 25.44
C GLY A 100 22.15 -3.79 26.73
N GLU A 101 21.20 -3.04 27.31
CA GLU A 101 20.38 -3.49 28.44
C GLU A 101 19.12 -4.20 27.95
N PHE A 102 19.00 -5.50 28.20
CA PHE A 102 17.82 -6.25 27.80
C PHE A 102 16.79 -6.30 28.93
N GLY A 103 15.55 -5.91 28.60
CA GLY A 103 14.43 -5.88 29.52
C GLY A 103 13.86 -7.26 29.85
N LYS A 104 13.26 -7.39 31.03
CA LYS A 104 12.34 -8.49 31.36
C LYS A 104 10.95 -7.89 31.55
N GLY A 105 10.01 -8.21 30.68
CA GLY A 105 8.61 -7.74 30.76
C GLY A 105 7.90 -7.67 29.42
N GLU A 106 6.58 -7.50 29.45
CA GLU A 106 5.70 -7.48 28.26
C GLU A 106 6.06 -6.36 27.27
N TRP A 107 6.54 -5.21 27.78
CA TRP A 107 6.99 -4.10 26.94
C TRP A 107 8.13 -4.48 26.00
N PHE A 108 8.96 -5.48 26.36
CA PHE A 108 10.07 -5.94 25.54
C PHE A 108 9.57 -6.71 24.33
N SER A 109 8.54 -7.55 24.47
CA SER A 109 7.89 -8.23 23.34
C SER A 109 7.25 -7.23 22.37
N VAL A 110 6.65 -6.15 22.88
CA VAL A 110 6.11 -5.05 22.05
C VAL A 110 7.23 -4.31 21.32
N LEU A 111 8.37 -4.06 21.98
CA LEU A 111 9.55 -3.47 21.35
C LEU A 111 10.08 -4.36 20.20
N ILE A 112 10.17 -5.67 20.40
CA ILE A 112 10.60 -6.61 19.36
C ILE A 112 9.66 -6.55 18.16
N GLY A 113 8.34 -6.63 18.39
CA GLY A 113 7.36 -6.49 17.31
C GLY A 113 7.48 -5.16 16.55
N ALA A 114 7.73 -4.07 17.27
CA ALA A 114 7.94 -2.75 16.68
C ALA A 114 9.23 -2.68 15.84
N CYS A 115 10.32 -3.26 16.32
CA CYS A 115 11.57 -3.39 15.58
C CYS A 115 11.39 -4.25 14.32
N CYS A 116 10.74 -5.40 14.42
CA CYS A 116 10.42 -6.26 13.27
C CYS A 116 9.61 -5.49 12.21
N TYR A 117 8.59 -4.72 12.62
CA TYR A 117 7.82 -3.88 11.70
C TYR A 117 8.72 -2.83 11.03
N ALA A 118 9.49 -2.07 11.81
CA ALA A 118 10.36 -1.03 11.28
C ALA A 118 11.40 -1.58 10.29
N LEU A 119 11.98 -2.75 10.57
CA LEU A 119 12.95 -3.40 9.69
C LEU A 119 12.34 -3.76 8.33
N VAL A 120 11.18 -4.43 8.34
CA VAL A 120 10.48 -4.82 7.11
C VAL A 120 10.11 -3.60 6.29
N ARG A 121 9.70 -2.50 6.95
CA ARG A 121 9.32 -1.24 6.29
C ARG A 121 10.53 -0.46 5.75
N LYS A 122 11.68 -0.57 6.40
CA LYS A 122 12.96 0.02 5.97
C LYS A 122 13.53 -0.67 4.73
N GLU A 123 13.60 -2.01 4.76
CA GLU A 123 14.15 -2.78 3.63
C GLU A 123 13.20 -2.80 2.43
N GLY A 124 11.89 -2.73 2.68
CA GLY A 124 10.87 -2.87 1.66
C GLY A 124 10.80 -4.29 1.06
N SER A 125 11.59 -5.26 1.51
CA SER A 125 11.66 -6.60 0.90
C SER A 125 10.57 -7.57 1.36
N GLY A 126 9.67 -7.15 2.26
CA GLY A 126 8.59 -7.99 2.78
C GLY A 126 7.33 -7.22 3.12
N VAL A 127 6.24 -7.95 3.35
CA VAL A 127 4.96 -7.37 3.76
C VAL A 127 4.51 -7.98 5.07
N LEU A 128 4.44 -7.11 6.07
CA LEU A 128 3.99 -7.45 7.41
C LEU A 128 2.96 -6.41 7.84
N THR A 129 1.78 -6.87 8.21
CA THR A 129 0.73 -6.01 8.73
C THR A 129 0.89 -5.84 10.25
N MET A 130 0.42 -4.71 10.78
CA MET A 130 0.45 -4.48 12.23
C MET A 130 -0.45 -5.50 12.95
N ASP A 131 -1.56 -5.92 12.32
CA ASP A 131 -2.47 -6.92 12.88
C ASP A 131 -1.79 -8.30 13.02
N GLU A 132 -0.99 -8.73 12.03
CA GLU A 132 -0.20 -9.98 12.13
C GLU A 132 0.79 -9.93 13.32
N ILE A 133 1.44 -8.79 13.55
CA ILE A 133 2.40 -8.64 14.67
C ILE A 133 1.67 -8.63 16.01
N VAL A 134 0.55 -7.91 16.08
CA VAL A 134 -0.32 -7.88 17.27
C VAL A 134 -0.74 -9.29 17.65
N ASN A 135 -1.16 -10.11 16.69
CA ASN A 135 -1.58 -11.49 16.94
C ASN A 135 -0.43 -12.39 17.43
N VAL A 136 0.81 -12.16 16.95
CA VAL A 136 1.98 -12.92 17.39
C VAL A 136 2.43 -12.50 18.79
N VAL A 137 2.51 -11.21 19.04
CA VAL A 137 3.03 -10.62 20.29
C VAL A 137 1.97 -10.65 21.41
N GLY A 138 0.68 -10.61 21.07
CA GLY A 138 -0.43 -10.56 22.01
C GLY A 138 -0.63 -9.18 22.65
N CYS A 139 -0.42 -8.09 21.89
CA CYS A 139 -0.51 -6.71 22.40
C CYS A 139 -1.64 -5.91 21.73
N ASP A 140 -2.01 -4.75 22.29
CA ASP A 140 -2.98 -3.88 21.64
C ASP A 140 -2.37 -3.11 20.44
N LEU A 141 -3.16 -2.91 19.38
CA LEU A 141 -2.72 -2.22 18.15
C LEU A 141 -2.21 -0.81 18.43
N HIS A 142 -2.81 -0.08 19.38
CA HIS A 142 -2.38 1.26 19.74
C HIS A 142 -1.05 1.24 20.51
N GLN A 143 -0.85 0.25 21.38
CA GLN A 143 0.42 0.08 22.08
C GLN A 143 1.57 -0.20 21.11
N LEU A 144 1.35 -1.12 20.16
CA LEU A 144 2.34 -1.41 19.11
C LEU A 144 2.60 -0.18 18.24
N GLY A 145 1.55 0.53 17.81
CA GLY A 145 1.69 1.75 17.02
C GLY A 145 2.47 2.85 17.73
N SER A 146 2.21 3.08 19.02
CA SER A 146 2.96 4.03 19.83
C SER A 146 4.42 3.63 19.98
N MET A 147 4.71 2.33 20.15
CA MET A 147 6.08 1.84 20.26
C MET A 147 6.83 1.98 18.92
N CYS A 148 6.21 1.60 17.81
CA CYS A 148 6.75 1.79 16.46
C CYS A 148 7.14 3.24 16.21
N LYS A 149 6.27 4.19 16.59
CA LYS A 149 6.57 5.62 16.45
C LYS A 149 7.85 6.01 17.20
N ARG A 150 7.98 5.60 18.47
CA ARG A 150 9.18 5.88 19.29
C ARG A 150 10.44 5.26 18.71
N VAL A 151 10.36 4.00 18.25
CA VAL A 151 11.49 3.29 17.65
C VAL A 151 11.97 3.99 16.38
N VAL A 152 11.04 4.40 15.51
CA VAL A 152 11.34 5.10 14.25
C VAL A 152 11.96 6.46 14.52
N GLU A 153 11.41 7.23 15.46
CA GLU A 153 11.94 8.54 15.87
C GLU A 153 13.34 8.42 16.48
N TYR A 154 13.56 7.42 17.35
CA TYR A 154 14.84 7.21 18.01
C TYR A 154 15.94 6.75 17.04
N LEU A 155 15.63 5.80 16.15
CA LEU A 155 16.58 5.27 15.19
C LEU A 155 16.73 6.13 13.92
N GLY A 156 15.89 7.16 13.75
CA GLY A 156 15.89 8.02 12.56
C GLY A 156 15.62 7.24 11.26
N ILE A 157 14.75 6.23 11.31
CA ILE A 157 14.49 5.36 10.15
C ILE A 157 13.47 6.03 9.21
N GLU A 158 13.83 6.19 7.95
CA GLU A 158 12.87 6.56 6.91
C GLU A 158 12.02 5.33 6.52
N MET A 159 10.72 5.40 6.79
CA MET A 159 9.78 4.34 6.43
C MET A 159 9.47 4.41 4.92
N GLY A 160 9.77 3.35 4.18
CA GLY A 160 9.46 3.27 2.74
C GLY A 160 7.97 3.20 2.44
N GLU A 161 7.57 3.22 1.17
CA GLU A 161 6.16 3.06 0.75
C GLU A 161 5.61 1.68 1.19
N PHE A 162 4.32 1.60 1.56
CA PHE A 162 3.69 0.33 1.94
C PHE A 162 3.34 -0.49 0.70
N ASP A 163 3.84 -1.71 0.62
CA ASP A 163 3.66 -2.58 -0.54
C ASP A 163 2.29 -3.27 -0.53
N LEU A 164 1.32 -2.64 -1.19
CA LEU A 164 -0.03 -3.19 -1.33
C LEU A 164 -0.09 -4.40 -2.28
N VAL A 165 0.77 -4.41 -3.31
CA VAL A 165 0.80 -5.51 -4.27
C VAL A 165 1.39 -6.75 -3.61
N GLY A 166 2.50 -6.60 -2.88
CA GLY A 166 3.07 -7.67 -2.07
C GLY A 166 2.10 -8.19 -1.02
N LEU A 167 1.32 -7.30 -0.37
CA LEU A 167 0.28 -7.71 0.57
C LEU A 167 -0.75 -8.62 -0.11
N PHE A 168 -1.23 -8.21 -1.29
CA PHE A 168 -2.17 -8.99 -2.06
C PHE A 168 -1.59 -10.36 -2.47
N VAL A 169 -0.36 -10.39 -2.98
CA VAL A 169 0.32 -11.62 -3.41
C VAL A 169 0.47 -12.59 -2.23
N LYS A 170 0.88 -12.09 -1.05
CA LYS A 170 0.97 -12.86 0.19
C LYS A 170 -0.39 -13.44 0.57
N THR A 171 -1.42 -12.60 0.66
CA THR A 171 -2.78 -13.03 1.03
C THR A 171 -3.36 -14.04 0.04
N ALA A 172 -3.21 -13.82 -1.26
CA ALA A 172 -3.69 -14.75 -2.29
C ALA A 172 -2.95 -16.10 -2.22
N SER A 173 -1.63 -16.08 -1.99
CA SER A 173 -0.81 -17.30 -1.94
C SER A 173 -1.10 -18.14 -0.70
N SER A 174 -1.30 -17.49 0.45
CA SER A 174 -1.60 -18.12 1.75
C SER A 174 -3.07 -18.49 1.93
N SER A 175 -3.97 -18.03 1.05
CA SER A 175 -5.41 -18.31 1.22
C SER A 175 -5.71 -19.81 1.05
N PRO A 176 -6.36 -20.45 2.05
CA PRO A 176 -6.66 -21.88 1.99
C PRO A 176 -7.67 -22.20 0.88
N ARG A 177 -8.49 -21.22 0.49
CA ARG A 177 -9.53 -21.33 -0.54
C ARG A 177 -8.98 -21.45 -1.96
N LEU A 178 -7.72 -21.06 -2.18
CA LEU A 178 -7.04 -21.17 -3.48
C LEU A 178 -6.10 -22.39 -3.55
N SER A 179 -6.02 -23.22 -2.51
CA SER A 179 -5.14 -24.40 -2.48
C SER A 179 -5.55 -25.49 -3.47
N GLY A 180 -6.86 -25.69 -3.67
CA GLY A 180 -7.42 -26.69 -4.60
C GLY A 180 -7.66 -26.20 -6.03
N VAL A 181 -7.19 -24.99 -6.36
CA VAL A 181 -7.38 -24.38 -7.69
C VAL A 181 -6.18 -24.71 -8.58
N ASP A 182 -6.44 -24.96 -9.88
CA ASP A 182 -5.39 -25.17 -10.88
C ASP A 182 -4.30 -24.06 -10.84
N GLY A 183 -3.04 -24.47 -10.95
CA GLY A 183 -1.88 -23.58 -10.83
C GLY A 183 -1.91 -22.42 -11.83
N LYS A 184 -2.33 -22.68 -13.07
CA LYS A 184 -2.46 -21.62 -14.10
C LYS A 184 -3.55 -20.60 -13.74
N LYS A 185 -4.65 -21.06 -13.14
CA LYS A 185 -5.70 -20.17 -12.64
C LYS A 185 -5.21 -19.35 -11.44
N LYS A 186 -4.49 -19.96 -10.50
CA LYS A 186 -3.89 -19.26 -9.35
C LYS A 186 -2.92 -18.16 -9.79
N GLU A 187 -2.05 -18.45 -10.76
CA GLU A 187 -1.13 -17.46 -11.31
C GLU A 187 -1.88 -16.28 -11.99
N ARG A 188 -2.95 -16.56 -12.74
CA ARG A 188 -3.80 -15.52 -13.33
C ARG A 188 -4.45 -14.63 -12.29
N VAL A 189 -4.98 -15.22 -11.21
CA VAL A 189 -5.57 -14.48 -10.09
C VAL A 189 -4.53 -13.54 -9.47
N VAL A 190 -3.31 -14.01 -9.27
CA VAL A 190 -2.22 -13.20 -8.70
C VAL A 190 -1.86 -12.02 -9.62
N LYS A 191 -1.70 -12.25 -10.93
CA LYS A 191 -1.35 -11.19 -11.90
C LYS A 191 -2.47 -10.16 -12.09
N GLN A 192 -3.72 -10.60 -12.23
CA GLN A 192 -4.87 -9.71 -12.38
C GLN A 192 -5.12 -8.90 -11.11
N GLY A 193 -4.96 -9.52 -9.94
CA GLY A 193 -5.08 -8.83 -8.67
C GLY A 193 -3.96 -7.80 -8.44
N GLY A 194 -2.72 -8.14 -8.76
CA GLY A 194 -1.60 -7.17 -8.74
C GLY A 194 -1.88 -5.96 -9.64
N PHE A 195 -2.40 -6.19 -10.84
CA PHE A 195 -2.83 -5.14 -11.75
C PHE A 195 -3.89 -4.22 -11.14
N LEU A 196 -4.97 -4.81 -10.63
CA LEU A 196 -6.06 -4.05 -10.01
C LEU A 196 -5.64 -3.33 -8.72
N MET A 197 -4.69 -3.87 -7.96
CA MET A 197 -4.13 -3.19 -6.79
C MET A 197 -3.36 -1.93 -7.20
N ASN A 198 -2.57 -1.99 -8.27
CA ASN A 198 -1.90 -0.80 -8.81
C ASN A 198 -2.91 0.19 -9.42
N CYS A 199 -3.97 -0.27 -10.09
CA CYS A 199 -5.06 0.62 -10.50
C CYS A 199 -5.76 1.27 -9.29
N SER A 200 -5.97 0.52 -8.21
CA SER A 200 -6.59 1.03 -6.99
C SER A 200 -5.73 2.07 -6.27
N LEU A 201 -4.39 1.94 -6.34
CA LEU A 201 -3.45 2.97 -5.91
C LEU A 201 -3.60 4.24 -6.75
N LYS A 202 -3.66 4.09 -8.08
CA LYS A 202 -3.86 5.22 -8.99
C LYS A 202 -5.19 5.94 -8.75
N TRP A 203 -6.26 5.23 -8.40
CA TRP A 203 -7.57 5.82 -8.07
C TRP A 203 -7.71 6.28 -6.60
N PHE A 204 -6.62 6.29 -5.84
CA PHE A 204 -6.58 6.71 -4.43
C PHE A 204 -7.58 5.97 -3.52
N LEU A 205 -7.89 4.70 -3.81
CA LEU A 205 -8.85 3.90 -3.02
C LEU A 205 -8.28 3.47 -1.66
N SER A 206 -6.95 3.32 -1.57
CA SER A 206 -6.19 2.91 -0.38
C SER A 206 -5.69 4.09 0.47
N THR A 207 -5.69 5.31 -0.06
CA THR A 207 -5.09 6.48 0.61
C THR A 207 -5.82 6.84 1.89
N GLY A 208 -5.08 6.99 3.00
CA GLY A 208 -5.62 7.35 4.32
C GLY A 208 -6.55 6.29 4.94
N ARG A 209 -6.53 5.06 4.42
CA ARG A 209 -7.50 4.00 4.72
C ARG A 209 -6.76 2.70 5.00
N ARG A 210 -7.37 1.79 5.77
CA ARG A 210 -6.77 0.46 6.05
C ARG A 210 -6.69 -0.35 4.73
N PRO A 211 -5.53 -0.97 4.41
CA PRO A 211 -5.33 -1.64 3.13
C PRO A 211 -5.95 -3.04 3.04
N MET A 212 -6.03 -3.78 4.16
CA MET A 212 -6.54 -5.16 4.18
C MET A 212 -7.97 -5.33 3.62
N PRO A 213 -8.97 -4.50 4.01
CA PRO A 213 -10.31 -4.59 3.42
C PRO A 213 -10.35 -4.39 1.90
N LEU A 214 -9.44 -3.59 1.35
CA LEU A 214 -9.32 -3.39 -0.10
C LEU A 214 -8.72 -4.64 -0.76
N VAL A 215 -7.65 -5.20 -0.19
CA VAL A 215 -7.03 -6.45 -0.68
C VAL A 215 -8.06 -7.58 -0.75
N VAL A 216 -8.87 -7.76 0.30
CA VAL A 216 -9.96 -8.75 0.32
C VAL A 216 -10.99 -8.48 -0.77
N ALA A 217 -11.37 -7.22 -0.98
CA ALA A 217 -12.31 -6.85 -2.03
C ALA A 217 -11.77 -7.14 -3.44
N VAL A 218 -10.50 -6.82 -3.73
CA VAL A 218 -9.84 -7.14 -5.00
C VAL A 218 -9.73 -8.65 -5.18
N LEU A 219 -9.34 -9.39 -4.14
CA LEU A 219 -9.19 -10.84 -4.20
C LEU A 219 -10.53 -11.51 -4.52
N ALA A 220 -11.60 -11.09 -3.84
CA ALA A 220 -12.94 -11.60 -4.11
C ALA A 220 -13.39 -11.32 -5.54
N PHE A 221 -13.12 -10.12 -6.06
CA PHE A 221 -13.44 -9.76 -7.44
C PHE A 221 -12.69 -10.65 -8.43
N VAL A 222 -11.36 -10.76 -8.31
CA VAL A 222 -10.56 -11.55 -9.24
C VAL A 222 -10.89 -13.04 -9.17
N CYS A 223 -11.20 -13.58 -8.00
CA CYS A 223 -11.71 -14.95 -7.87
C CYS A 223 -13.01 -15.14 -8.65
N GLN A 224 -13.94 -14.19 -8.57
CA GLN A 224 -15.21 -14.24 -9.32
C GLN A 224 -14.99 -14.17 -10.84
N VAL A 225 -14.07 -13.31 -11.31
CA VAL A 225 -13.73 -13.20 -12.74
C VAL A 225 -13.19 -14.52 -13.29
N ASN A 226 -12.39 -15.24 -12.50
CA ASN A 226 -11.81 -16.53 -12.90
C ASN A 226 -12.72 -17.74 -12.60
N GLY A 227 -13.98 -17.51 -12.20
CA GLY A 227 -14.94 -18.58 -11.91
C GLY A 227 -14.62 -19.41 -10.66
N VAL A 228 -13.79 -18.89 -9.75
CA VAL A 228 -13.46 -19.54 -8.48
C VAL A 228 -14.56 -19.22 -7.46
N LYS A 229 -15.14 -20.26 -6.85
CA LYS A 229 -16.20 -20.11 -5.84
C LYS A 229 -15.62 -19.58 -4.51
N CYS A 230 -15.53 -18.26 -4.37
CA CYS A 230 -15.14 -17.59 -3.13
C CYS A 230 -16.18 -16.52 -2.75
N ARG A 231 -16.70 -16.60 -1.51
CA ARG A 231 -17.54 -15.53 -0.96
C ARG A 231 -16.65 -14.50 -0.27
N ILE A 232 -17.06 -13.23 -0.33
CA ILE A 232 -16.39 -12.13 0.38
C ILE A 232 -16.38 -12.41 1.89
N ASP A 233 -17.47 -12.99 2.40
CA ASP A 233 -17.64 -13.33 3.81
C ASP A 233 -16.60 -14.34 4.32
N ASP A 234 -16.15 -15.27 3.46
CA ASP A 234 -15.16 -16.27 3.82
C ASP A 234 -13.76 -15.66 3.83
N LEU A 235 -13.42 -14.87 2.81
CA LEU A 235 -12.12 -14.19 2.71
C LEU A 235 -11.92 -13.14 3.81
N ALA A 236 -13.00 -12.46 4.22
CA ALA A 236 -12.95 -11.52 5.33
C ALA A 236 -12.64 -12.20 6.67
N ARG A 237 -13.19 -13.40 6.90
CA ARG A 237 -12.89 -14.21 8.08
C ARG A 237 -11.46 -14.71 8.09
N ASP A 238 -10.98 -15.20 6.94
CA ASP A 238 -9.60 -15.69 6.79
C ASP A 238 -8.56 -14.58 7.06
N CYS A 239 -8.92 -13.31 6.81
CA CYS A 239 -8.04 -12.15 7.03
C CYS A 239 -8.33 -11.37 8.32
N GLU A 240 -9.28 -11.82 9.16
CA GLU A 240 -9.71 -11.14 10.40
C GLU A 240 -10.19 -9.69 10.20
N VAL A 241 -10.86 -9.41 9.07
CA VAL A 241 -11.34 -8.07 8.72
C VAL A 241 -12.86 -7.96 8.82
N SER A 242 -13.35 -6.78 9.22
CA SER A 242 -14.79 -6.47 9.21
C SER A 242 -15.41 -6.62 7.82
N LEU A 243 -16.43 -7.46 7.74
CA LEU A 243 -17.14 -7.77 6.51
C LEU A 243 -17.85 -6.54 5.91
N CYS A 244 -18.47 -5.70 6.75
CA CYS A 244 -19.16 -4.50 6.31
C CYS A 244 -18.20 -3.56 5.57
N THR A 245 -16.98 -3.41 6.10
CA THR A 245 -15.93 -2.60 5.47
C THR A 245 -15.51 -3.20 4.13
N CYS A 246 -15.28 -4.51 4.04
CA CYS A 246 -14.94 -5.17 2.78
C CYS A 246 -16.03 -5.00 1.72
N LYS A 247 -17.32 -5.11 2.09
CA LYS A 247 -18.45 -4.90 1.18
C LYS A 247 -18.53 -3.47 0.64
N LEU A 248 -18.27 -2.47 1.49
CA LEU A 248 -18.17 -1.07 1.07
C LEU A 248 -17.01 -0.87 0.08
N ARG A 249 -15.83 -1.43 0.37
CA ARG A 249 -14.68 -1.38 -0.54
C ARG A 249 -14.92 -2.02 -1.88
N TYR A 250 -15.56 -3.18 -1.86
CA TYR A 250 -15.94 -3.89 -3.07
C TYR A 250 -16.88 -3.05 -3.93
N LYS A 251 -17.89 -2.40 -3.33
CA LYS A 251 -18.79 -1.48 -4.03
C LYS A 251 -18.06 -0.26 -4.60
N GLU A 252 -17.22 0.40 -3.80
CA GLU A 252 -16.40 1.55 -4.25
C GLU A 252 -15.53 1.18 -5.46
N MET A 253 -14.87 0.01 -5.42
CA MET A 253 -14.04 -0.47 -6.51
C MET A 253 -14.86 -0.73 -7.78
N LEU A 254 -16.02 -1.38 -7.67
CA LEU A 254 -16.91 -1.61 -8.81
C LEU A 254 -17.41 -0.29 -9.42
N GLU A 255 -17.74 0.71 -8.61
CA GLU A 255 -18.13 2.03 -9.10
C GLU A 255 -17.01 2.71 -9.89
N ARG A 256 -15.74 2.58 -9.46
CA ARG A 256 -14.59 3.07 -10.24
C ARG A 256 -14.44 2.31 -11.56
N LEU A 257 -14.59 0.98 -11.57
CA LEU A 257 -14.54 0.20 -12.81
C LEU A 257 -15.64 0.60 -13.80
N VAL A 258 -16.84 0.94 -13.32
CA VAL A 258 -17.90 1.50 -14.19
C VAL A 258 -17.49 2.83 -14.79
N LYS A 259 -16.86 3.73 -14.02
CA LYS A 259 -16.34 5.00 -14.55
C LYS A 259 -15.27 4.77 -15.61
N VAL A 260 -14.32 3.86 -15.36
CA VAL A 260 -13.31 3.46 -16.34
C VAL A 260 -13.96 2.97 -17.63
N ALA A 261 -14.98 2.11 -17.55
CA ALA A 261 -15.67 1.61 -18.74
C ALA A 261 -16.30 2.73 -19.58
N LYS A 262 -16.85 3.76 -18.92
CA LYS A 262 -17.41 4.95 -19.59
C LYS A 262 -16.33 5.82 -20.22
N GLU A 263 -15.23 6.07 -19.54
CA GLU A 263 -14.12 6.91 -20.02
C GLU A 263 -13.29 6.24 -21.12
N ILE A 264 -13.18 4.91 -21.10
CA ILE A 264 -12.54 4.15 -22.19
C ILE A 264 -13.40 4.19 -23.47
N GLY A 265 -14.68 4.59 -23.41
CA GLY A 265 -15.53 4.74 -24.59
C GLY A 265 -15.90 3.39 -25.22
N LEU A 266 -16.17 2.38 -24.39
CA LEU A 266 -16.65 1.08 -24.89
C LEU A 266 -18.02 1.24 -25.57
N PRO A 267 -18.28 0.60 -26.73
CA PRO A 267 -19.57 0.69 -27.41
C PRO A 267 -20.77 0.27 -26.54
N TRP A 268 -20.53 -0.67 -25.61
CA TRP A 268 -21.49 -1.18 -24.62
C TRP A 268 -21.27 -0.58 -23.22
N ALA A 269 -20.50 0.51 -23.08
CA ALA A 269 -20.24 1.16 -21.79
C ALA A 269 -21.52 1.57 -21.05
N GLY A 270 -22.58 1.90 -21.78
CA GLY A 270 -23.90 2.23 -21.23
C GLY A 270 -24.55 1.07 -20.49
N ASP A 271 -24.25 -0.17 -20.88
CA ASP A 271 -24.81 -1.39 -20.28
C ASP A 271 -24.04 -1.86 -19.05
N VAL A 272 -22.87 -1.25 -18.79
CA VAL A 272 -22.01 -1.58 -17.65
C VAL A 272 -22.54 -0.93 -16.38
N ASN A 273 -23.17 -1.74 -15.53
CA ASN A 273 -23.61 -1.36 -14.20
C ASN A 273 -22.87 -2.16 -13.13
N VAL A 274 -22.92 -1.72 -11.87
CA VAL A 274 -22.26 -2.38 -10.72
C VAL A 274 -22.61 -3.88 -10.60
N LYS A 275 -23.79 -4.31 -11.07
CA LYS A 275 -24.22 -5.72 -11.04
C LYS A 275 -23.63 -6.55 -12.19
N ASN A 276 -23.36 -5.93 -13.33
CA ASN A 276 -22.90 -6.59 -14.56
C ASN A 276 -21.40 -6.45 -14.82
N VAL A 277 -20.70 -5.52 -14.15
CA VAL A 277 -19.24 -5.27 -14.32
C VAL A 277 -18.42 -6.54 -14.25
N VAL A 278 -18.76 -7.46 -13.34
CA VAL A 278 -18.04 -8.72 -13.18
C VAL A 278 -18.10 -9.57 -14.46
N LYS A 279 -19.22 -9.55 -15.22
CA LYS A 279 -19.34 -10.30 -16.48
C LYS A 279 -18.47 -9.73 -17.59
N HIS A 280 -18.29 -8.41 -17.61
CA HIS A 280 -17.51 -7.70 -18.63
C HIS A 280 -16.06 -7.43 -18.22
N SER A 281 -15.68 -7.89 -17.03
CA SER A 281 -14.40 -7.59 -16.39
C SER A 281 -13.19 -8.05 -17.19
N GLY A 282 -13.24 -9.22 -17.82
CA GLY A 282 -12.13 -9.74 -18.63
C GLY A 282 -11.74 -8.80 -19.77
N ALA A 283 -12.73 -8.34 -20.54
CA ALA A 283 -12.52 -7.38 -21.62
C ALA A 283 -12.06 -6.00 -21.10
N LEU A 284 -12.66 -5.52 -20.00
CA LEU A 284 -12.30 -4.25 -19.39
C LEU A 284 -10.85 -4.24 -18.90
N ILE A 285 -10.44 -5.28 -18.17
CA ILE A 285 -9.09 -5.43 -17.63
C ILE A 285 -8.06 -5.54 -18.78
N GLY A 286 -8.37 -6.30 -19.83
CA GLY A 286 -7.54 -6.38 -21.04
C GLY A 286 -7.33 -5.04 -21.74
N LEU A 287 -8.38 -4.22 -21.86
CA LEU A 287 -8.30 -2.88 -22.44
C LEU A 287 -7.50 -1.90 -21.57
N MET A 288 -7.70 -1.97 -20.25
CA MET A 288 -6.89 -1.21 -19.30
C MET A 288 -5.40 -1.61 -19.41
N GLU A 289 -5.10 -2.90 -19.61
CA GLU A 289 -3.74 -3.40 -19.87
C GLU A 289 -3.14 -2.71 -21.09
N ALA A 290 -3.88 -2.74 -22.20
CA ALA A 290 -3.44 -2.20 -23.48
C ALA A 290 -3.18 -0.70 -23.40
N LYS A 291 -4.05 0.07 -22.72
CA LYS A 291 -3.84 1.51 -22.48
C LYS A 291 -2.59 1.77 -21.64
N SER A 292 -2.37 1.00 -20.58
CA SER A 292 -1.21 1.15 -19.70
C SER A 292 0.14 0.90 -20.39
N MET A 293 0.14 0.08 -21.43
CA MET A 293 1.33 -0.20 -22.24
C MET A 293 1.61 0.86 -23.32
N ARG A 294 0.67 1.76 -23.62
CA ARG A 294 0.91 2.84 -24.60
C ARG A 294 1.90 3.86 -24.00
N LYS A 295 3.00 4.14 -24.72
CA LYS A 295 3.89 5.26 -24.37
C LYS A 295 3.16 6.57 -24.64
N LYS A 296 3.13 7.50 -23.68
CA LYS A 296 2.83 8.91 -23.97
C LYS A 296 3.86 9.36 -25.02
N ARG A 297 3.44 9.62 -26.26
CA ARG A 297 4.28 10.40 -27.17
C ARG A 297 4.30 11.82 -26.61
N GLY A 298 5.49 12.38 -26.47
CA GLY A 298 5.70 13.72 -25.91
C GLY A 298 4.94 14.78 -26.69
N ASP A 299 4.53 15.83 -25.96
CA ASP A 299 3.97 17.10 -26.41
C ASP A 299 2.91 17.05 -27.52
N GLU A 300 1.64 17.00 -27.10
CA GLU A 300 0.70 18.08 -27.44
C GLU A 300 -0.50 18.02 -26.51
N LEU A 301 -0.72 19.11 -25.79
CA LEU A 301 -1.90 19.37 -24.97
C LEU A 301 -3.05 19.75 -25.91
N VAL A 302 -3.49 18.80 -26.74
CA VAL A 302 -4.78 18.92 -27.42
C VAL A 302 -5.78 18.13 -26.59
N ILE A 303 -6.54 18.87 -25.78
CA ILE A 303 -7.83 18.42 -25.29
C ILE A 303 -8.72 18.29 -26.54
N SER A 304 -8.62 17.15 -27.23
CA SER A 304 -9.66 16.72 -28.15
C SER A 304 -10.46 15.65 -27.45
N SER A 305 -11.74 15.95 -27.25
CA SER A 305 -12.80 15.06 -26.77
C SER A 305 -13.13 13.94 -27.77
N ASP A 306 -12.16 13.48 -28.55
CA ASP A 306 -12.39 12.47 -29.57
C ASP A 306 -11.99 11.11 -29.02
N GLY A 307 -13.03 10.31 -28.80
CA GLY A 307 -12.99 9.00 -28.24
C GLY A 307 -11.91 8.11 -28.85
N VAL A 308 -11.39 7.26 -27.98
CA VAL A 308 -10.56 6.10 -28.29
C VAL A 308 -10.89 5.58 -29.70
N CYS A 309 -9.96 5.75 -30.65
CA CYS A 309 -10.14 5.26 -32.00
C CYS A 309 -10.17 3.73 -31.96
N LEU A 310 -11.38 3.17 -31.90
CA LEU A 310 -11.67 1.73 -31.87
C LEU A 310 -10.91 1.00 -32.99
N LYS A 311 -10.68 1.67 -34.12
CA LYS A 311 -9.92 1.14 -35.26
C LYS A 311 -8.47 0.80 -34.92
N GLU A 312 -7.79 1.51 -34.02
CA GLU A 312 -6.40 1.22 -33.66
C GLU A 312 -6.31 0.05 -32.68
N ILE A 313 -7.22 -0.02 -31.69
CA ILE A 313 -7.29 -1.14 -30.74
C ILE A 313 -7.74 -2.41 -31.45
N VAL A 314 -8.77 -2.33 -32.29
CA VAL A 314 -9.25 -3.44 -33.11
C VAL A 314 -8.18 -3.85 -34.13
N LYS A 315 -7.41 -2.93 -34.71
CA LYS A 315 -6.26 -3.29 -35.56
C LYS A 315 -5.17 -4.02 -34.77
N ASP A 316 -4.81 -3.58 -33.57
CA ASP A 316 -3.78 -4.26 -32.76
C ASP A 316 -4.27 -5.62 -32.24
N CYS A 317 -5.57 -5.77 -31.97
CA CYS A 317 -6.21 -7.05 -31.63
C CYS A 317 -6.29 -8.00 -32.84
N LEU A 318 -6.61 -7.49 -34.04
CA LEU A 318 -6.72 -8.28 -35.27
C LEU A 318 -5.37 -8.59 -35.94
N ARG A 319 -4.28 -7.89 -35.57
CA ARG A 319 -2.92 -8.18 -36.06
C ARG A 319 -2.31 -9.44 -35.43
N GLN A 320 -2.86 -9.92 -34.32
CA GLN A 320 -2.41 -11.17 -33.74
C GLN A 320 -3.21 -12.30 -34.40
N GLU A 321 -2.62 -12.84 -35.48
CA GLU A 321 -3.15 -13.91 -36.31
C GLU A 321 -3.90 -14.95 -35.47
N ALA A 322 -5.22 -14.98 -35.66
CA ALA A 322 -6.02 -16.16 -35.39
C ALA A 322 -5.47 -17.26 -36.31
N MET A 323 -4.75 -18.22 -35.72
CA MET A 323 -4.50 -19.50 -36.36
C MET A 323 -5.85 -20.22 -36.41
N TYR A 324 -6.57 -20.03 -37.52
CA TYR A 324 -7.78 -20.76 -37.83
C TYR A 324 -7.39 -22.22 -38.07
N CYS A 325 -7.71 -23.11 -37.13
CA CYS A 325 -7.78 -24.53 -37.43
C CYS A 325 -9.11 -24.77 -38.15
N TYR A 326 -9.03 -25.09 -39.45
CA TYR A 326 -10.14 -25.72 -40.15
C TYR A 326 -10.17 -27.17 -39.71
N ASP A 327 -11.17 -27.54 -38.92
CA ASP A 327 -11.67 -28.91 -38.93
C ASP A 327 -12.92 -28.88 -39.81
N ASP A 328 -12.74 -29.32 -41.06
CA ASP A 328 -13.83 -29.76 -41.92
C ASP A 328 -14.54 -30.92 -41.19
N ASP A 329 -15.84 -30.78 -40.92
CA ASP A 329 -16.85 -31.81 -41.21
C ASP A 329 -18.25 -31.42 -40.70
N ASP A 330 -19.18 -31.53 -41.65
CA ASP A 330 -20.60 -31.88 -41.54
C ASP A 330 -21.69 -30.82 -41.29
N GLU A 331 -22.72 -30.94 -42.13
CA GLU A 331 -23.85 -30.04 -42.34
C GLU A 331 -24.90 -30.12 -41.23
N GLY A 332 -25.45 -28.97 -40.80
CA GLY A 332 -26.72 -28.99 -40.05
C GLY A 332 -26.99 -27.77 -39.17
N GLU A 333 -27.92 -26.93 -39.63
CA GLU A 333 -28.68 -25.93 -38.88
C GLU A 333 -27.96 -24.67 -38.36
N ARG A 334 -28.18 -23.58 -39.10
CA ARG A 334 -27.98 -22.19 -38.68
C ARG A 334 -28.78 -21.87 -37.41
N SER A 335 -28.12 -21.92 -36.27
CA SER A 335 -28.45 -21.09 -35.12
C SER A 335 -27.25 -20.21 -34.84
N SER A 336 -27.38 -18.91 -35.13
CA SER A 336 -26.38 -17.89 -34.81
C SER A 336 -26.33 -17.68 -33.30
N PHE A 337 -25.72 -18.64 -32.60
CA PHE A 337 -25.38 -18.54 -31.20
C PHE A 337 -24.05 -17.80 -31.13
N LEU A 338 -24.07 -16.54 -30.69
CA LEU A 338 -22.87 -15.82 -30.26
C LEU A 338 -22.28 -16.60 -29.08
N GLN A 339 -21.45 -17.58 -29.39
CA GLN A 339 -20.72 -18.36 -28.42
C GLN A 339 -19.74 -17.41 -27.74
N MET A 340 -20.07 -17.08 -26.49
CA MET A 340 -19.32 -16.25 -25.58
C MET A 340 -17.87 -16.74 -25.52
N VAL A 341 -16.95 -15.96 -26.12
CA VAL A 341 -15.52 -16.23 -26.12
C VAL A 341 -15.05 -16.32 -24.67
N SER A 342 -14.43 -17.45 -24.33
CA SER A 342 -13.80 -17.71 -23.04
C SER A 342 -12.92 -16.54 -22.62
N CYS A 343 -12.88 -16.23 -21.32
CA CYS A 343 -11.99 -15.21 -20.72
C CYS A 343 -10.49 -15.51 -20.96
N GLU A 344 -10.15 -16.61 -21.62
CA GLU A 344 -8.81 -17.11 -21.88
C GLU A 344 -7.99 -16.23 -22.84
N ASP A 345 -8.62 -15.49 -23.76
CA ASP A 345 -7.88 -14.82 -24.86
C ASP A 345 -7.62 -13.31 -24.68
N TRP A 346 -8.23 -12.67 -23.68
CA TRP A 346 -8.31 -11.20 -23.62
C TRP A 346 -7.24 -10.52 -22.76
N TRP A 347 -6.70 -11.20 -21.74
CA TRP A 347 -5.68 -10.65 -20.85
C TRP A 347 -4.38 -11.43 -20.96
N LYS A 348 -3.27 -10.74 -21.25
CA LYS A 348 -1.97 -11.38 -21.54
C LYS A 348 -1.01 -11.29 -20.36
N GLY A 349 -1.26 -10.41 -19.39
CA GLY A 349 -0.43 -10.25 -18.18
C GLY A 349 0.99 -9.80 -18.50
N LYS A 350 1.14 -9.02 -19.58
CA LYS A 350 2.41 -8.46 -20.06
C LYS A 350 2.67 -7.06 -19.49
N SER A 351 1.66 -6.39 -18.93
CA SER A 351 1.84 -5.05 -18.36
C SER A 351 2.68 -5.08 -17.08
N LYS A 352 3.59 -4.10 -16.96
CA LYS A 352 4.34 -3.85 -15.72
C LYS A 352 3.43 -3.53 -14.53
N MET A 353 2.20 -3.09 -14.78
CA MET A 353 1.21 -2.85 -13.74
C MET A 353 0.77 -4.13 -13.01
N SER A 354 1.02 -5.33 -13.53
CA SER A 354 0.79 -6.56 -12.77
C SER A 354 1.93 -6.89 -11.78
N GLN A 355 3.03 -6.13 -11.83
CA GLN A 355 4.19 -6.31 -10.98
C GLN A 355 4.19 -5.30 -9.84
N ARG A 356 5.12 -5.49 -8.90
CA ARG A 356 5.38 -4.50 -7.86
C ARG A 356 6.01 -3.25 -8.48
N LEU A 357 5.36 -2.10 -8.28
CA LEU A 357 5.80 -0.79 -8.82
C LEU A 357 5.88 0.24 -7.69
N LYS A 358 6.71 1.27 -7.89
CA LYS A 358 6.73 2.44 -7.00
C LYS A 358 5.52 3.33 -7.26
N LEU A 359 5.03 4.06 -6.26
CA LEU A 359 3.84 4.91 -6.41
C LEU A 359 3.97 5.91 -7.57
N LYS A 360 5.15 6.52 -7.74
CA LYS A 360 5.42 7.45 -8.86
C LYS A 360 5.19 6.79 -10.22
N GLU A 361 5.69 5.59 -10.41
CA GLU A 361 5.55 4.83 -11.66
C GLU A 361 4.09 4.44 -11.92
N VAL A 362 3.32 4.16 -10.86
CA VAL A 362 1.88 3.85 -10.95
C VAL A 362 1.08 5.07 -11.40
N LEU A 363 1.38 6.25 -10.85
CA LEU A 363 0.66 7.49 -11.17
C LEU A 363 0.91 7.98 -12.60
N GLU A 364 2.10 7.73 -13.15
CA GLU A 364 2.45 8.14 -14.52
C GLU A 364 1.72 7.33 -15.61
N ARG A 365 1.27 6.12 -15.29
CA ARG A 365 0.67 5.17 -16.25
C ARG A 365 -0.79 5.50 -16.49
N ASP A 366 -1.22 5.57 -17.76
CA ASP A 366 -2.63 5.70 -18.10
C ASP A 366 -3.36 4.35 -17.91
N VAL A 367 -4.49 4.35 -17.21
CA VAL A 367 -5.35 3.16 -17.01
C VAL A 367 -6.79 3.44 -17.44
N GLY A 368 -7.02 4.57 -18.13
CA GLY A 368 -8.32 5.01 -18.60
C GLY A 368 -9.19 5.69 -17.55
N LEU A 369 -8.62 6.12 -16.41
CA LEU A 369 -9.26 6.95 -15.40
C LEU A 369 -8.19 7.66 -14.55
N ASP A 370 -8.26 8.99 -14.50
CA ASP A 370 -7.47 9.87 -13.64
C ASP A 370 -8.39 10.53 -12.60
N ASP A 371 -8.59 9.83 -11.49
CA ASP A 371 -9.48 10.27 -10.41
C ASP A 371 -8.68 10.90 -9.27
N LEU A 372 -9.17 12.00 -8.71
CA LEU A 372 -8.60 12.60 -7.49
C LEU A 372 -9.15 11.91 -6.22
N PRO A 373 -8.43 11.97 -5.09
CA PRO A 373 -8.92 11.44 -3.82
C PRO A 373 -10.30 12.01 -3.47
N VAL A 374 -11.23 11.15 -3.03
CA VAL A 374 -12.60 11.59 -2.66
C VAL A 374 -12.57 12.62 -1.52
N SER A 375 -11.62 12.50 -0.59
CA SER A 375 -11.42 13.47 0.48
C SER A 375 -10.99 14.84 -0.05
N PHE A 376 -10.18 14.86 -1.11
CA PHE A 376 -9.74 16.09 -1.76
C PHE A 376 -10.92 16.78 -2.45
N ILE A 377 -11.69 16.04 -3.26
CA ILE A 377 -12.89 16.56 -3.92
C ILE A 377 -13.88 17.13 -2.90
N LYS A 378 -14.19 16.38 -1.83
CA LYS A 378 -15.06 16.87 -0.75
C LYS A 378 -14.51 18.10 -0.03
N GLY A 379 -13.19 18.22 0.06
CA GLY A 379 -12.50 19.38 0.59
C GLY A 379 -12.72 20.61 -0.29
N CYS A 380 -12.54 20.47 -1.61
CA CYS A 380 -12.83 21.51 -2.59
C CYS A 380 -14.31 21.95 -2.53
N ASP A 381 -15.25 20.99 -2.53
CA ASP A 381 -16.68 21.28 -2.42
C ASP A 381 -17.04 22.00 -1.11
N ALA A 382 -16.33 21.70 -0.01
CA ALA A 382 -16.54 22.38 1.27
C ALA A 382 -16.01 23.83 1.24
N VAL A 383 -14.85 24.06 0.61
CA VAL A 383 -14.32 25.41 0.39
C VAL A 383 -15.27 26.24 -0.47
N GLU A 384 -15.79 25.65 -1.55
CA GLU A 384 -16.75 26.32 -2.44
C GLU A 384 -18.04 26.69 -1.71
N ARG A 385 -18.62 25.77 -0.94
CA ARG A 385 -19.78 26.06 -0.08
C ARG A 385 -19.51 27.19 0.91
N ARG A 386 -18.31 27.23 1.51
CA ARG A 386 -17.93 28.32 2.43
C ARG A 386 -17.78 29.65 1.71
N ARG A 387 -17.27 29.68 0.48
CA ARG A 387 -17.22 30.89 -0.36
C ARG A 387 -18.62 31.44 -0.62
N GLU A 388 -19.58 30.57 -0.94
CA GLU A 388 -20.98 30.97 -1.11
C GLU A 388 -21.57 31.56 0.18
N LYS A 389 -21.30 30.92 1.32
CA LYS A 389 -21.73 31.43 2.64
C LYS A 389 -21.09 32.77 3.01
N ILE A 390 -19.79 32.96 2.72
CA ILE A 390 -19.10 34.25 2.93
C ILE A 390 -19.73 35.34 2.06
N LYS A 391 -20.00 35.06 0.78
CA LYS A 391 -20.69 36.01 -0.12
C LYS A 391 -22.09 36.36 0.42
N ALA A 392 -22.86 35.36 0.84
CA ALA A 392 -24.17 35.57 1.42
C ALA A 392 -24.10 36.38 2.73
N ALA A 393 -23.11 36.12 3.59
CA ALA A 393 -22.89 36.87 4.82
C ALA A 393 -22.53 38.34 4.55
N LYS A 394 -21.67 38.62 3.57
CA LYS A 394 -21.34 40.00 3.14
C LYS A 394 -22.57 40.75 2.63
N LEU A 395 -23.42 40.10 1.84
CA LEU A 395 -24.69 40.70 1.39
C LEU A 395 -25.63 41.00 2.58
N ARG A 396 -25.73 40.10 3.55
CA ARG A 396 -26.52 40.32 4.78
C ARG A 396 -25.99 41.48 5.62
N ILE A 397 -24.67 41.58 5.79
CA ILE A 397 -24.04 42.67 6.54
C ILE A 397 -24.25 44.01 5.83
N GLY A 398 -24.04 44.06 4.51
CA GLY A 398 -24.25 45.27 3.71
C GLY A 398 -25.69 45.77 3.78
N ALA A 399 -26.69 44.88 3.73
CA ALA A 399 -28.10 45.24 3.87
C ALA A 399 -28.46 45.81 5.26
N VAL A 400 -27.67 45.51 6.29
CA VAL A 400 -27.88 46.03 7.66
C VAL A 400 -27.07 47.32 7.90
N GLN A 401 -25.88 47.44 7.30
CA GLN A 401 -25.00 48.60 7.46
C GLN A 401 -25.46 49.81 6.63
N ASP A 402 -25.94 49.58 5.41
CA ASP A 402 -26.54 50.59 4.55
C ASP A 402 -28.01 50.20 4.24
N PRO A 403 -28.94 50.43 5.19
CA PRO A 403 -30.35 50.35 4.87
C PRO A 403 -30.67 51.52 3.93
N CYS A 404 -30.75 51.28 2.62
CA CYS A 404 -31.26 52.29 1.71
C CYS A 404 -32.67 52.72 2.18
N ASP A 405 -32.85 54.02 2.43
CA ASP A 405 -34.15 54.67 2.49
C ASP A 405 -34.79 54.57 1.10
N ASP A 406 -35.57 53.52 0.85
CA ASP A 406 -36.55 53.47 -0.24
C ASP A 406 -37.84 52.85 0.31
N ASP A 407 -38.57 53.64 1.10
CA ASP A 407 -40.03 53.62 1.10
C ASP A 407 -40.49 54.03 -0.32
N ASP A 408 -40.46 53.07 -1.26
CA ASP A 408 -41.41 52.91 -2.38
C ASP A 408 -40.80 52.05 -3.51
N LYS A 409 -40.97 50.73 -3.40
CA LYS A 409 -41.70 49.93 -4.41
C LYS A 409 -41.65 48.46 -4.06
N VAL A 410 -42.74 48.02 -3.44
CA VAL A 410 -43.34 46.73 -3.77
C VAL A 410 -43.69 46.75 -5.26
N SER A 411 -42.80 46.26 -6.12
CA SER A 411 -43.23 45.70 -7.41
C SER A 411 -42.23 44.68 -7.90
N GLY A 412 -42.68 43.42 -7.97
CA GLY A 412 -41.93 42.36 -8.62
C GLY A 412 -41.59 42.69 -10.07
N ARG A 413 -40.33 42.47 -10.43
CA ARG A 413 -39.84 42.14 -11.77
C ARG A 413 -38.39 41.69 -11.62
N GLU A 414 -38.17 40.38 -11.53
CA GLU A 414 -37.73 39.55 -12.66
C GLU A 414 -36.52 40.14 -13.39
N LEU A 415 -35.37 39.50 -13.18
CA LEU A 415 -34.36 39.36 -14.21
C LEU A 415 -34.14 37.87 -14.42
N SER A 416 -35.01 37.34 -15.27
CA SER A 416 -34.96 36.00 -15.83
C SER A 416 -33.86 35.96 -16.88
N LEU A 417 -32.94 35.00 -16.75
CA LEU A 417 -32.36 34.34 -17.92
C LEU A 417 -32.89 32.91 -17.92
N GLU A 418 -33.39 32.54 -19.09
CA GLU A 418 -34.36 31.48 -19.37
C GLU A 418 -33.82 30.08 -19.08
N ILE A 419 -34.70 29.20 -18.58
CA ILE A 419 -34.90 27.82 -19.06
C ILE A 419 -36.30 27.36 -18.56
N GLY A 420 -37.01 26.71 -19.47
CA GLY A 420 -38.43 26.43 -19.43
C GLY A 420 -38.97 25.57 -18.29
N ASP A 421 -40.22 25.88 -17.99
CA ASP A 421 -41.33 25.04 -17.51
C ASP A 421 -41.05 23.86 -16.58
N GLY A 422 -41.58 23.97 -15.35
CA GLY A 422 -41.96 22.78 -14.60
C GLY A 422 -42.03 22.94 -13.10
N LYS A 423 -43.24 23.24 -12.60
CA LYS A 423 -43.74 23.01 -11.22
C LYS A 423 -43.16 23.91 -10.12
N LYS A 424 -44.02 24.86 -9.71
CA LYS A 424 -43.96 25.64 -8.45
C LYS A 424 -43.58 24.76 -7.25
N LYS A 425 -42.29 24.69 -6.91
CA LYS A 425 -41.84 24.32 -5.57
C LYS A 425 -41.91 25.58 -4.72
N ARG A 426 -42.68 25.51 -3.63
CA ARG A 426 -42.68 26.49 -2.53
C ARG A 426 -41.23 26.89 -2.24
N LYS A 427 -40.90 28.20 -2.32
CA LYS A 427 -39.62 28.74 -1.88
C LYS A 427 -39.42 28.31 -0.41
N ARG A 428 -38.51 27.36 -0.15
CA ARG A 428 -37.97 27.17 1.20
C ARG A 428 -37.22 28.45 1.52
N GLY A 429 -37.61 29.14 2.59
CA GLY A 429 -36.77 30.18 3.17
C GLY A 429 -35.38 29.60 3.41
N TYR A 430 -34.34 30.34 3.04
CA TYR A 430 -32.96 29.96 3.33
C TYR A 430 -32.79 30.07 4.85
N GLU A 431 -32.91 28.96 5.56
CA GLU A 431 -32.75 28.89 7.01
C GLU A 431 -31.26 29.07 7.31
N ILE A 432 -30.92 30.14 8.04
CA ILE A 432 -29.54 30.47 8.42
C ILE A 432 -29.05 29.39 9.38
N ASP A 433 -27.96 28.70 9.05
CA ASP A 433 -27.40 27.67 9.92
C ASP A 433 -26.36 28.24 10.93
N TRP A 434 -25.93 27.41 11.87
CA TRP A 434 -24.95 27.84 12.88
C TRP A 434 -23.60 28.25 12.25
N GLU A 435 -23.23 27.66 11.12
CA GLU A 435 -21.98 27.96 10.41
C GLU A 435 -22.10 29.31 9.69
N ASP A 436 -23.27 29.65 9.14
CA ASP A 436 -23.59 30.97 8.60
C ASP A 436 -23.43 32.09 9.64
N LEU A 437 -23.89 31.86 10.87
CA LEU A 437 -23.75 32.84 11.96
C LEU A 437 -22.27 33.04 12.34
N VAL A 438 -21.52 31.95 12.46
CA VAL A 438 -20.07 32.01 12.77
C VAL A 438 -19.30 32.71 11.67
N ILE A 439 -19.58 32.40 10.40
CA ILE A 439 -18.97 33.08 9.25
C ILE A 439 -19.32 34.57 9.27
N GLN A 440 -20.57 34.93 9.54
CA GLN A 440 -20.99 36.33 9.61
C GLN A 440 -20.24 37.10 10.70
N THR A 441 -20.07 36.52 11.88
CA THR A 441 -19.25 37.12 12.96
C THR A 441 -17.80 37.30 12.52
N LEU A 442 -17.19 36.29 11.91
CA LEU A 442 -15.80 36.39 11.44
C LEU A 442 -15.61 37.46 10.34
N VAL A 443 -16.59 37.60 9.43
CA VAL A 443 -16.59 38.65 8.41
C VAL A 443 -16.73 40.03 9.04
N LEU A 444 -17.58 40.20 10.06
CA LEU A 444 -17.72 41.46 10.81
C LEU A 444 -16.41 41.87 11.52
N HIS A 445 -15.63 40.90 11.98
CA HIS A 445 -14.31 41.12 12.58
C HIS A 445 -13.18 41.29 11.55
N ASN A 446 -13.51 41.50 10.26
CA ASN A 446 -12.56 41.71 9.17
C ASN A 446 -11.52 40.58 8.98
N VAL A 447 -11.89 39.34 9.32
CA VAL A 447 -11.05 38.17 9.02
C VAL A 447 -11.01 37.92 7.52
N LYS A 448 -9.84 37.57 6.98
CA LYS A 448 -9.66 37.32 5.54
C LYS A 448 -10.51 36.13 5.08
N ASP A 449 -11.20 36.28 3.95
CA ASP A 449 -12.03 35.23 3.34
C ASP A 449 -11.25 33.90 3.18
N GLU A 450 -9.99 33.98 2.76
CA GLU A 450 -9.10 32.82 2.56
C GLU A 450 -8.86 31.99 3.83
N GLU A 451 -8.96 32.61 5.01
CA GLU A 451 -8.80 31.91 6.29
C GLU A 451 -10.11 31.27 6.74
N ILE A 452 -11.23 31.96 6.51
CA ILE A 452 -12.58 31.44 6.79
C ILE A 452 -12.88 30.23 5.90
N GLU A 453 -12.44 30.24 4.64
CA GLU A 453 -12.55 29.12 3.69
C GLU A 453 -11.93 27.82 4.20
N LYS A 454 -10.84 27.90 4.97
CA LYS A 454 -10.15 26.75 5.57
C LYS A 454 -11.02 26.03 6.62
N GLY A 455 -12.00 26.73 7.20
CA GLY A 455 -13.01 26.16 8.10
C GLY A 455 -12.53 25.87 9.54
N HIS A 456 -11.40 26.46 9.96
CA HIS A 456 -10.90 26.35 11.33
C HIS A 456 -11.55 27.38 12.26
N TYR A 457 -12.89 27.37 12.33
CA TYR A 457 -13.65 28.43 12.99
C TYR A 457 -13.28 28.66 14.45
N ASN A 458 -13.06 27.60 15.24
CA ASN A 458 -12.71 27.75 16.66
C ASN A 458 -11.38 28.50 16.85
N ALA A 459 -10.39 28.24 15.99
CA ALA A 459 -9.11 28.94 16.05
C ALA A 459 -9.28 30.42 15.64
N LEU A 460 -10.05 30.68 14.59
CA LEU A 460 -10.31 32.05 14.13
C LEU A 460 -11.12 32.87 15.14
N LEU A 461 -12.14 32.27 15.75
CA LEU A 461 -12.93 32.92 16.79
C LEU A 461 -12.07 33.23 18.02
N GLY A 462 -11.21 32.30 18.44
CA GLY A 462 -10.26 32.54 19.54
C GLY A 462 -9.27 33.66 19.24
N LEU A 463 -8.82 33.79 17.99
CA LEU A 463 -7.83 34.80 17.60
C LEU A 463 -8.43 36.21 17.38
N HIS A 464 -9.62 36.29 16.79
CA HIS A 464 -10.17 37.55 16.27
C HIS A 464 -11.43 38.05 16.99
N VAL A 465 -12.11 37.19 17.75
CA VAL A 465 -13.42 37.51 18.37
C VAL A 465 -13.39 37.45 19.88
N PHE A 466 -12.75 36.44 20.47
CA PHE A 466 -12.71 36.22 21.92
C PHE A 466 -11.42 36.69 22.61
N ASN A 467 -10.51 37.32 21.86
CA ASN A 467 -9.29 37.93 22.40
C ASN A 467 -9.56 39.32 22.97
#